data_AF-A0A062UWZ1-F1
#
_entry.id   AF-A0A062UWZ1-F1
#
_cell.length_a   1.000
_cell.length_b   1.000
_cell.length_c   1.000
_cell.angle_alpha   90.00
_cell.angle_beta   90.00
_cell.angle_gamma   90.00
#
_symmetry.space_group_name_H-M   'P 1'
#
loop_
_entity.id
_entity.type
_entity.pdbx_description
1 polymer ?
#
loop_
_entity_poly.entity_id
_entity_poly.type
_entity_poly.pdbx_seq_one_letter_code
_entity_poly.pdbx_strand_id
1 'polypeptide(L)' 'MSEAINSKEILHELRAIREDLDYIKSHMVDIDSILTEEDYLSLQEYRKEKASDILTSHEDLKNELGI' A
#
# COMPACT_ATOMS: atom_id res chain seq x y z
N MET A 1 30.79 -35.47 7.54
CA MET A 1 31.21 -34.27 6.81
C MET A 1 30.32 -33.14 7.30
N SER A 2 30.86 -32.20 8.08
CA SER A 2 30.07 -31.04 8.52
C SER A 2 29.96 -30.12 7.31
N GLU A 3 28.82 -30.11 6.63
CA GLU A 3 28.51 -29.02 5.71
C GLU A 3 28.56 -27.74 6.55
N ALA A 4 29.62 -26.96 6.36
CA ALA A 4 29.68 -25.63 6.92
C ALA A 4 28.56 -24.86 6.24
N ILE A 5 27.44 -24.72 6.96
CA ILE A 5 26.29 -23.95 6.53
C ILE A 5 26.82 -22.57 6.14
N ASN A 6 26.85 -22.28 4.84
CA ASN A 6 27.38 -21.04 4.32
C ASN A 6 26.37 -19.93 4.65
N SER A 7 26.45 -19.39 5.86
CA SER A 7 25.48 -18.43 6.39
C SER A 7 25.35 -17.19 5.51
N LYS A 8 26.39 -16.86 4.75
CA LYS A 8 26.39 -15.75 3.80
C LYS A 8 25.50 -16.02 2.59
N GLU A 9 25.49 -17.25 2.10
CA GLU A 9 24.65 -17.70 0.98
C GLU A 9 23.19 -17.77 1.42
N ILE A 10 22.93 -18.32 2.62
CA ILE A 10 21.58 -18.31 3.21
C ILE A 10 21.04 -16.88 3.37
N LEU A 11 21.86 -15.95 3.85
CA LEU A 11 21.44 -14.56 4.04
C LEU A 11 21.16 -13.85 2.70
N HIS A 12 21.87 -14.23 1.64
CA HIS A 12 21.61 -13.73 0.29
C HIS A 12 20.25 -14.24 -0.24
N GLU A 13 20.01 -15.54 -0.13
CA GLU A 13 18.74 -16.16 -0.54
C GLU A 13 17.55 -15.61 0.27
N LEU A 14 17.70 -15.46 1.58
CA LEU A 14 16.66 -14.86 2.43
C LEU A 14 16.33 -13.42 2.03
N ARG A 15 17.32 -12.65 1.56
CA ARG A 15 17.10 -11.30 1.07
C ARG A 15 16.37 -11.30 -0.26
N ALA A 16 16.75 -12.18 -1.19
CA ALA A 16 16.05 -12.35 -2.47
C ALA A 16 14.58 -12.73 -2.26
N ILE A 17 14.31 -13.71 -1.39
CA ILE A 17 12.95 -14.12 -1.03
C ILE A 17 12.15 -12.96 -0.45
N ARG A 18 12.78 -12.11 0.37
CA ARG A 18 12.11 -10.93 0.94
C ARG A 18 11.74 -9.90 -0.14
N GLU A 19 12.66 -9.64 -1.06
CA GLU A 19 12.43 -8.72 -2.19
C GLU A 19 11.30 -9.24 -3.10
N ASP A 20 11.26 -10.55 -3.37
CA ASP A 20 10.18 -11.21 -4.12
C ASP A 20 8.84 -11.14 -3.38
N LEU A 21 8.82 -11.35 -2.07
CA LEU A 21 7.60 -11.24 -1.26
C LEU A 21 7.06 -9.81 -1.25
N ASP A 22 7.92 -8.80 -1.18
CA ASP A 22 7.50 -7.40 -1.23
C ASP A 22 6.95 -7.04 -2.63
N TYR A 23 7.56 -7.56 -3.70
CA TYR A 23 7.04 -7.45 -5.06
C TYR A 23 5.67 -8.13 -5.21
N ILE A 24 5.52 -9.36 -4.73
CA ILE A 24 4.25 -10.09 -4.80
C ILE A 24 3.19 -9.30 -4.03
N LYS A 25 3.47 -8.83 -2.82
CA LYS A 25 2.54 -8.02 -2.02
C LYS A 25 2.12 -6.72 -2.71
N SER A 26 3.04 -6.04 -3.40
CA SER A 26 2.68 -4.81 -4.11
C SER A 26 1.80 -5.05 -5.34
N HIS A 27 1.84 -6.27 -5.90
CA HIS A 27 1.06 -6.67 -7.06
C HIS A 27 -0.14 -7.57 -6.71
N MET A 28 -0.26 -8.00 -5.46
CA MET A 28 -1.50 -8.52 -4.87
C MET A 28 -2.46 -7.34 -4.70
N VAL A 29 -2.94 -6.84 -5.84
CA VAL A 29 -4.18 -6.06 -5.91
C VAL A 29 -5.26 -6.99 -5.38
N ASP A 30 -5.99 -6.57 -4.34
CA ASP A 30 -7.16 -7.29 -3.86
C ASP A 30 -8.06 -7.57 -5.06
N ILE A 31 -8.13 -8.82 -5.50
CA ILE A 31 -9.00 -9.26 -6.60
C ILE A 31 -10.48 -8.97 -6.27
N ASP A 32 -10.79 -8.78 -4.98
CA ASP A 32 -12.11 -8.36 -4.49
C ASP A 32 -12.33 -6.84 -4.57
N SER A 33 -11.34 -6.06 -4.98
CA SER A 33 -11.53 -4.65 -5.34
C SER A 33 -12.10 -4.56 -6.74
N ILE A 34 -13.43 -4.71 -6.85
CA ILE A 34 -14.23 -4.25 -7.99
C ILE A 34 -14.24 -2.71 -7.96
N LEU A 35 -13.07 -2.09 -8.04
CA LEU A 35 -12.97 -0.65 -8.24
C LEU A 35 -13.15 -0.42 -9.73
N THR A 36 -14.20 0.31 -10.07
CA THR A 36 -14.34 0.84 -11.42
C THR A 36 -13.24 1.87 -11.67
N GLU A 37 -13.02 2.23 -12.95
CA GLU A 37 -12.06 3.26 -13.30
C GLU A 37 -12.36 4.60 -12.61
N GLU A 38 -13.64 4.92 -12.42
CA GLU A 38 -14.08 6.11 -11.67
C GLU A 38 -13.68 6.04 -10.18
N ASP A 39 -13.83 4.87 -9.55
CA ASP A 39 -13.42 4.70 -8.14
C ASP A 39 -11.91 4.87 -7.98
N TYR A 40 -11.13 4.36 -8.94
CA TYR A 40 -9.68 4.51 -8.96
C TYR A 40 -9.26 5.99 -9.10
N LEU A 41 -9.90 6.72 -10.01
CA LEU A 41 -9.65 8.16 -10.20
C LEU A 41 -10.01 8.96 -8.94
N SER A 42 -11.16 8.69 -8.35
CA SER A 42 -11.62 9.33 -7.11
C SER A 42 -10.66 9.09 -5.94
N LEU A 43 -10.13 7.87 -5.79
CA LEU A 43 -9.10 7.56 -4.80
C LEU A 43 -7.79 8.29 -5.07
N GLN A 44 -7.41 8.47 -6.34
CA GLN A 44 -6.21 9.21 -6.70
C GLN A 44 -6.35 10.70 -6.35
N GLU A 45 -7.51 11.30 -6.61
CA GLU A 45 -7.82 12.68 -6.23
C GLU A 45 -7.80 12.85 -4.71
N TYR A 46 -8.51 12.00 -3.96
CA TYR A 46 -8.48 11.99 -2.49
C TYR A 46 -7.05 11.93 -1.95
N ARG A 47 -6.18 11.08 -2.51
CA ARG A 47 -4.78 10.98 -2.08
C ARG A 47 -4.00 12.27 -2.31
N LYS A 48 -4.25 12.98 -3.43
CA LYS A 48 -3.63 14.28 -3.73
C LYS A 48 -4.13 15.37 -2.79
N GLU A 49 -5.43 15.41 -2.51
CA GLU A 49 -6.03 16.36 -1.57
C GLU A 49 -5.52 16.13 -0.14
N LYS A 50 -5.42 14.87 0.27
CA LYS A 50 -4.83 14.48 1.56
C LYS A 50 -3.37 14.91 1.68
N ALA A 51 -2.58 14.72 0.62
CA ALA A 51 -1.19 15.13 0.61
C ALA A 51 -1.02 16.66 0.62
N SER A 52 -2.03 17.39 0.14
CA SER A 52 -2.06 18.86 0.12
C SER A 52 -2.69 19.45 1.39
N ASP A 53 -3.11 18.61 2.35
CA ASP A 53 -3.72 18.97 3.64
C ASP A 53 -4.96 19.87 3.52
N ILE A 54 -5.71 19.74 2.42
CA ILE A 54 -6.93 20.52 2.13
C ILE A 54 -8.22 19.77 2.51
N LEU A 55 -8.10 18.61 3.15
CA LEU A 55 -9.26 17.83 3.57
C LEU A 55 -9.90 18.46 4.80
N THR A 56 -11.22 18.60 4.78
CA THR A 56 -12.01 18.96 5.96
C THR A 56 -12.51 17.70 6.66
N SER A 57 -12.66 17.76 7.99
CA SER A 57 -13.25 16.64 8.73
C SER A 57 -14.77 16.61 8.53
N HIS A 58 -15.38 15.43 8.71
CA HIS A 58 -16.83 15.30 8.59
C HIS A 58 -17.60 16.12 9.63
N GLU A 59 -17.01 16.30 10.82
CA GLU A 59 -17.60 17.13 11.87
C GLU A 59 -17.53 18.61 11.52
N ASP A 60 -16.39 19.07 10.99
CA ASP A 60 -16.22 20.46 10.55
C ASP A 60 -17.13 20.78 9.37
N LEU A 61 -17.24 19.88 8.40
CA LEU A 61 -18.16 20.01 7.26
C LEU A 61 -19.62 20.12 7.72
N LYS A 62 -20.03 19.32 8.71
CA LYS A 62 -21.38 19.39 9.28
C LYS A 62 -21.65 20.74 9.94
N ASN A 63 -20.69 21.23 10.72
CA ASN A 63 -20.76 22.54 11.33
C ASN A 63 -20.87 23.66 10.28
N GLU A 64 -20.11 23.57 9.18
CA GLU A 64 -20.17 24.52 8.05
C GLU A 64 -21.52 24.49 7.32
N LEU A 65 -22.11 23.30 7.16
CA LEU A 65 -23.41 23.12 6.51
C LEU A 65 -24.61 23.38 7.43
N GLY A 66 -24.37 23.56 8.73
CA GLY A 66 -25.40 23.82 9.74
C GLY A 66 -26.29 22.62 10.05
N ILE A 67 -25.76 21.40 9.92
CA ILE A 67 -26.47 20.11 10.14
C ILE A 67 -25.83 19.33 11.28
#